data_AF-A0A0K5XGJ3-F1
#
_entry.id   AF-A0A0K5XGJ3-F1
#
_cell.length_a   1.000
_cell.length_b   1.000
_cell.length_c   1.000
_cell.angle_alpha   90.00
_cell.angle_beta   90.00
_cell.angle_gamma   90.00
#
_symmetry.space_group_name_H-M   'P 1'
#
loop_
_entity.id
_entity.type
_entity.pdbx_description
1 polymer ?
#
loop_
_entity_poly.entity_id
_entity_poly.type
_entity_poly.pdbx_seq_one_letter_code
_entity_poly.pdbx_strand_id
1 'polypeptide(L)'
;MSEINSQALREAAVAIETVATPQKLLAFRMKVTPQVVLALLDERERNQQYIKRRDQENEDIALTVGKLRVELEAEKQRAKDLFMENARLKSGIAGLIHLGIRYADVEVMRIAGDAQLSTPCTDSIINSIATGIRIKGE
;
A
#
# COMPACT_ATOMS: atom_id res chain seq x y z
N MET A 1 25.42 -26.91 6.81
CA MET A 1 25.34 -27.15 5.36
C MET A 1 26.67 -26.71 4.79
N SER A 2 27.40 -27.58 4.12
CA SER A 2 28.65 -27.17 3.45
C SER A 2 28.28 -26.14 2.38
N GLU A 3 28.76 -24.90 2.51
CA GLU A 3 28.59 -23.91 1.47
C GLU A 3 29.27 -24.41 0.21
N ILE A 4 28.47 -24.75 -0.80
CA ILE A 4 28.99 -25.03 -2.13
C ILE A 4 29.54 -23.70 -2.66
N ASN A 5 30.80 -23.68 -3.06
CA ASN A 5 31.36 -22.53 -3.75
C ASN A 5 30.88 -22.51 -5.21
N SER A 6 29.65 -22.03 -5.41
CA SER A 6 28.97 -21.96 -6.72
C SER A 6 29.75 -21.11 -7.73
N GLN A 7 30.48 -20.09 -7.26
CA GLN A 7 31.31 -19.25 -8.10
C GLN A 7 32.55 -20.02 -8.62
N ALA A 8 33.24 -20.76 -7.75
CA ALA A 8 34.39 -21.60 -8.17
C ALA A 8 33.98 -22.75 -9.10
N LEU A 9 32.76 -23.29 -8.95
CA LEU A 9 32.21 -24.28 -9.89
C LEU A 9 31.92 -23.66 -11.25
N ARG A 10 31.34 -22.46 -11.26
CA ARG A 10 31.07 -21.70 -12.48
C ARG A 10 32.35 -21.35 -13.22
N GLU A 11 33.37 -20.88 -12.52
CA GLU A 11 34.69 -20.58 -13.10
C GLU A 11 35.36 -21.83 -13.68
N ALA A 12 35.31 -22.96 -12.96
CA ALA A 12 35.84 -24.22 -13.45
C ALA A 12 35.08 -24.75 -14.69
N ALA A 13 33.75 -24.59 -14.74
CA ALA A 13 32.94 -24.95 -15.89
C ALA A 13 33.29 -24.10 -17.12
N VAL A 14 33.33 -22.77 -16.97
CA VAL A 14 33.69 -21.82 -18.03
C VAL A 14 35.12 -22.05 -18.52
N ALA A 15 36.06 -22.39 -17.63
CA ALA A 15 37.44 -22.67 -18.01
C ALA A 15 37.58 -23.89 -18.95
N ILE A 16 36.71 -24.90 -18.81
CA ILE A 16 36.66 -26.06 -19.72
C ILE A 16 35.94 -25.72 -21.01
N GLU A 17 34.81 -25.02 -20.93
CA GLU A 17 34.02 -24.61 -22.09
C GLU A 17 34.86 -23.77 -23.06
N THR A 18 35.72 -22.90 -22.53
CA THR A 18 36.62 -22.05 -23.33
C THR A 18 37.80 -22.80 -23.93
N VAL A 19 38.52 -23.61 -23.14
CA VAL A 19 39.64 -24.44 -23.62
C VAL A 19 39.69 -25.75 -22.84
N ALA A 20 39.31 -26.84 -23.49
CA ALA A 20 39.29 -28.17 -22.89
C ALA A 20 40.70 -28.79 -22.87
N THR A 21 41.44 -28.60 -21.77
CA THR A 21 42.68 -29.34 -21.51
C THR A 21 42.43 -30.48 -20.51
N PRO A 22 43.21 -31.59 -20.56
CA PRO A 22 43.08 -32.69 -19.60
C PRO A 22 43.20 -32.24 -18.14
N GLN A 23 44.05 -31.25 -17.86
CA GLN A 23 44.25 -30.67 -16.53
C GLN A 23 42.99 -29.94 -16.04
N LYS A 24 42.34 -29.15 -16.90
CA LYS A 24 41.10 -28.44 -16.58
C LYS A 24 39.94 -29.42 -16.36
N LEU A 25 39.83 -30.44 -17.21
CA LEU A 25 38.85 -31.54 -17.06
C LEU A 25 39.00 -32.26 -15.72
N LEU A 26 40.23 -32.55 -15.31
CA LEU A 26 40.51 -33.17 -14.01
C LEU A 26 40.10 -32.24 -12.85
N ALA A 27 40.49 -30.96 -12.91
CA ALA A 27 40.17 -29.98 -11.88
C ALA A 27 38.65 -29.80 -11.69
N PHE A 28 37.88 -29.82 -12.77
CA PHE A 28 36.41 -29.77 -12.71
C PHE A 28 35.81 -31.05 -12.14
N ARG A 29 36.26 -32.24 -12.56
CA ARG A 29 35.79 -33.52 -12.01
C ARG A 29 36.00 -33.63 -10.50
N MET A 30 37.11 -33.06 -9.99
CA MET A 30 37.37 -33.01 -8.55
C MET A 30 36.44 -32.07 -7.79
N LYS A 31 35.92 -31.03 -8.45
CA LYS A 31 35.00 -30.05 -7.86
C LYS A 31 33.53 -30.47 -7.97
N VAL A 32 33.14 -31.15 -9.05
CA VAL A 32 31.78 -31.63 -9.30
C VAL A 32 31.62 -33.05 -8.76
N THR A 33 31.65 -33.19 -7.44
CA THR A 33 31.37 -34.46 -6.79
C THR A 33 29.86 -34.74 -6.77
N PRO A 34 29.41 -36.00 -6.66
CA PRO A 34 27.98 -36.32 -6.53
C PRO A 34 27.29 -35.54 -5.41
N GLN A 35 27.96 -35.30 -4.29
CA GLN A 35 27.42 -34.51 -3.17
C GLN A 35 27.16 -33.05 -3.57
N VAL A 36 28.08 -32.45 -4.34
CA VAL A 36 27.93 -31.07 -4.84
C VAL A 36 26.76 -30.98 -5.83
N VAL A 37 26.62 -31.96 -6.72
CA VAL A 37 25.50 -31.99 -7.68
C VAL A 37 24.17 -32.12 -6.96
N LEU A 38 24.04 -33.03 -5.98
CA LEU A 38 22.82 -33.19 -5.19
C LEU A 38 22.46 -31.91 -4.43
N ALA A 39 23.44 -31.30 -3.76
CA ALA A 39 23.16 -30.09 -2.99
C ALA A 39 22.79 -28.88 -3.87
N LEU A 40 23.30 -28.78 -5.11
CA LEU A 40 22.84 -27.78 -6.09
C LEU A 40 21.40 -28.06 -6.59
N LEU A 41 21.02 -29.34 -6.75
CA LEU A 41 19.65 -29.71 -7.11
C LEU A 41 18.68 -29.39 -5.96
N ASP A 42 19.04 -29.70 -4.72
CA ASP A 42 18.25 -29.38 -3.52
C ASP A 42 18.11 -27.87 -3.33
N GLU A 43 19.17 -27.09 -3.57
CA GLU A 43 19.11 -25.62 -3.55
C GLU A 43 18.21 -25.07 -4.65
N ARG A 44 18.32 -25.61 -5.88
CA ARG A 44 17.44 -25.22 -6.98
C ARG A 44 15.98 -25.50 -6.67
N GLU A 45 15.66 -26.67 -6.11
CA GLU A 45 14.29 -27.04 -5.76
C GLU A 45 13.73 -26.11 -4.68
N ARG A 46 14.51 -25.83 -3.61
CA ARG A 46 14.12 -24.87 -2.57
C ARG A 46 13.88 -23.47 -3.15
N ASN A 47 14.74 -23.01 -4.06
CA ASN A 47 14.58 -21.71 -4.71
C ASN A 47 13.33 -21.66 -5.60
N GLN A 48 13.01 -22.74 -6.32
CA GLN A 48 11.77 -22.83 -7.10
C GLN A 48 10.53 -22.80 -6.22
N GLN A 49 10.55 -23.50 -5.08
CA GLN A 49 9.45 -23.44 -4.10
C GLN A 49 9.31 -22.06 -3.48
N TYR A 50 10.42 -21.38 -3.18
CA TYR A 50 10.43 -20.01 -2.67
C TYR A 50 9.80 -19.04 -3.68
N ILE A 51 10.17 -19.11 -4.95
CA ILE A 51 9.60 -18.28 -6.02
C ILE A 51 8.09 -18.49 -6.10
N LYS A 52 7.61 -19.74 -6.14
CA LYS A 52 6.18 -20.04 -6.16
C LYS A 52 5.41 -19.42 -4.99
N ARG A 53 5.96 -19.50 -3.77
CA ARG A 53 5.33 -18.88 -2.59
C ARG A 53 5.30 -17.36 -2.69
N ARG A 54 6.38 -16.74 -3.18
CA ARG A 54 6.47 -15.30 -3.39
C ARG A 54 5.52 -14.81 -4.47
N ASP A 55 5.35 -15.57 -5.54
CA ASP A 55 4.40 -15.25 -6.60
C ASP A 55 2.96 -15.27 -6.07
N GLN A 56 2.61 -16.29 -5.27
CA GLN A 56 1.29 -16.35 -4.61
C GLN A 56 1.06 -15.17 -3.66
N GLU A 57 2.04 -14.87 -2.81
CA GLU A 57 1.97 -13.74 -1.86
C GLU A 57 1.83 -12.41 -2.60
N ASN A 58 2.56 -12.22 -3.70
CA ASN A 58 2.47 -11.02 -4.52
C ASN A 58 1.10 -10.88 -5.20
N GLU A 59 0.49 -11.98 -5.61
CA GLU A 59 -0.87 -12.00 -6.17
C GLU A 59 -1.90 -11.57 -5.12
N ASP A 60 -1.82 -12.13 -3.90
CA ASP A 60 -2.70 -11.77 -2.78
C ASP A 60 -2.54 -10.30 -2.38
N ILE A 61 -1.31 -9.79 -2.37
CA ILE A 61 -1.01 -8.37 -2.14
C ILE A 61 -1.61 -7.51 -3.27
N ALA A 62 -1.46 -7.90 -4.53
CA ALA A 62 -2.00 -7.15 -5.65
C ALA A 62 -3.53 -7.06 -5.60
N LEU A 63 -4.21 -8.15 -5.22
CA LEU A 63 -5.66 -8.17 -5.01
C LEU A 63 -6.08 -7.23 -3.86
N THR A 64 -5.35 -7.26 -2.74
CA THR A 64 -5.64 -6.43 -1.57
C THR A 64 -5.44 -4.94 -1.87
N VAL A 65 -4.31 -4.60 -2.50
CA VAL A 65 -4.02 -3.23 -2.94
C VAL A 65 -5.05 -2.75 -3.95
N GLY A 66 -5.50 -3.63 -4.86
CA GLY A 66 -6.58 -3.33 -5.80
C GLY A 66 -7.87 -2.92 -5.11
N LYS A 67 -8.32 -3.68 -4.10
CA LYS A 67 -9.53 -3.36 -3.31
C LYS A 67 -9.38 -2.02 -2.57
N LEU A 68 -8.27 -1.82 -1.87
CA LEU A 68 -8.01 -0.60 -1.11
C LEU A 68 -7.98 0.65 -2.01
N ARG A 69 -7.49 0.54 -3.25
CA ARG A 69 -7.53 1.66 -4.21
C ARG A 69 -8.95 2.04 -4.59
N VAL A 70 -9.82 1.06 -4.82
CA VAL A 70 -11.23 1.31 -5.15
C VAL A 70 -11.95 1.96 -3.96
N GLU A 71 -11.76 1.42 -2.75
CA GLU A 71 -12.34 1.97 -1.53
C GLU A 71 -11.86 3.40 -1.27
N LEU A 72 -10.56 3.66 -1.43
CA LEU A 72 -9.98 5.00 -1.28
C LEU A 72 -10.58 6.00 -2.28
N GLU A 73 -10.79 5.59 -3.53
CA GLU A 73 -11.38 6.49 -4.53
C GLU A 73 -12.87 6.75 -4.24
N ALA A 74 -13.60 5.75 -3.76
CA ALA A 74 -14.99 5.93 -3.33
C ALA A 74 -15.10 6.91 -2.15
N GLU A 75 -14.23 6.78 -1.14
CA GLU A 75 -14.21 7.70 0.01
C GLU A 75 -13.80 9.12 -0.40
N LYS A 76 -12.82 9.26 -1.30
CA LYS A 76 -12.46 10.57 -1.87
C LYS A 76 -13.63 11.21 -2.59
N GLN A 77 -14.41 10.43 -3.35
CA GLN A 77 -15.58 10.97 -4.04
C GLN A 77 -16.67 11.39 -3.05
N ARG A 78 -16.97 10.57 -2.04
CA ARG A 78 -17.91 10.95 -0.96
C ARG A 78 -17.50 12.22 -0.25
N ALA A 79 -16.21 12.38 0.06
CA ALA A 79 -15.69 13.59 0.69
C ALA A 79 -15.90 14.84 -0.18
N LYS A 80 -15.73 14.72 -1.50
CA LYS A 80 -16.02 15.82 -2.45
C LYS A 80 -17.51 16.16 -2.46
N ASP A 81 -18.38 15.15 -2.50
CA ASP A 81 -19.83 15.35 -2.52
C ASP A 81 -20.31 16.05 -1.23
N LEU A 82 -19.82 15.60 -0.07
CA LEU A 82 -20.09 16.23 1.23
C LEU A 82 -19.55 17.65 1.30
N PHE A 83 -18.37 17.92 0.73
CA PHE A 83 -17.80 19.27 0.67
C PHE A 83 -18.69 20.22 -0.14
N MET A 84 -19.16 19.77 -1.31
CA MET A 84 -20.06 20.55 -2.17
C MET A 84 -21.41 20.81 -1.50
N GLU A 85 -21.97 19.80 -0.84
CA GLU A 85 -23.21 19.97 -0.08
C GLU A 85 -23.03 20.95 1.08
N ASN A 86 -21.92 20.87 1.81
CA ASN A 86 -21.60 21.80 2.89
C ASN A 86 -21.50 23.25 2.39
N ALA A 87 -20.84 23.46 1.25
CA ALA A 87 -20.75 24.78 0.61
C ALA A 87 -22.15 25.32 0.24
N ARG A 88 -23.01 24.47 -0.32
CA ARG A 88 -24.40 24.82 -0.65
C ARG A 88 -25.21 25.18 0.60
N LEU A 89 -25.11 24.39 1.66
CA LEU A 89 -25.81 24.62 2.92
C LEU A 89 -25.36 25.93 3.58
N LYS A 90 -24.05 26.21 3.63
CA LYS A 90 -23.53 27.48 4.14
C LYS A 90 -24.09 28.69 3.39
N SER A 91 -24.17 28.61 2.06
CA SER A 91 -24.77 29.65 1.24
C SER A 91 -26.27 29.83 1.53
N GLY A 92 -27.01 28.73 1.67
CA GLY A 92 -28.43 28.77 2.05
C GLY A 92 -28.68 29.39 3.41
N ILE A 93 -27.89 29.01 4.43
CA ILE A 93 -27.95 29.56 5.78
C ILE A 93 -27.68 31.07 5.78
N ALA A 94 -26.66 31.53 5.04
CA ALA A 94 -26.39 32.96 4.90
C ALA A 94 -27.58 33.72 4.28
N GLY A 95 -28.26 33.12 3.29
CA GLY A 95 -29.47 33.67 2.70
C GLY A 95 -30.63 33.78 3.70
N LEU A 96 -30.82 32.77 4.55
CA LEU A 96 -31.85 32.78 5.61
C LEU A 96 -31.56 33.85 6.67
N ILE A 97 -30.30 34.03 7.09
CA ILE A 97 -29.91 35.11 8.01
C ILE A 97 -30.27 36.46 7.40
N HIS A 98 -29.94 36.68 6.12
CA HIS A 98 -30.27 37.93 5.43
C HIS A 98 -31.80 38.16 5.35
N LEU A 99 -32.58 37.12 5.06
CA LEU A 99 -34.05 37.20 5.08
C LEU A 99 -34.59 37.53 6.47
N GLY A 100 -34.08 36.88 7.52
CA GLY A 100 -34.42 37.19 8.91
C GLY A 100 -34.16 38.65 9.25
N ILE A 101 -33.07 39.24 8.74
CA ILE A 101 -32.76 40.68 8.92
C ILE A 101 -33.77 41.55 8.19
N ARG A 102 -34.13 41.21 6.95
CA ARG A 102 -35.09 41.99 6.16
C ARG A 102 -36.50 41.99 6.76
N TYR A 103 -36.92 40.89 7.37
CA TYR A 103 -38.26 40.74 7.93
C TYR A 103 -38.30 40.87 9.47
N ALA A 104 -37.17 41.20 10.11
CA ALA A 104 -37.01 41.26 11.56
C ALA A 104 -37.45 39.97 12.30
N ASP A 105 -37.28 38.82 11.66
CA ASP A 105 -37.61 37.51 12.22
C ASP A 105 -36.43 36.97 13.05
N VAL A 106 -36.51 37.21 14.36
CA VAL A 106 -35.48 36.84 15.34
C VAL A 106 -35.33 35.32 15.48
N GLU A 107 -36.41 34.56 15.26
CA GLU A 107 -36.38 33.10 15.36
C GLU A 107 -35.64 32.48 14.18
N VAL A 108 -35.91 32.97 12.96
CA VAL A 108 -35.18 32.55 11.75
C VAL A 108 -33.69 32.91 11.84
N MET A 109 -33.34 34.09 12.35
CA MET A 109 -31.94 34.46 12.57
C MET A 109 -31.24 33.52 13.54
N ARG A 110 -31.89 33.19 14.68
CA ARG A 110 -31.32 32.32 15.70
C ARG A 110 -31.09 30.91 15.15
N ILE A 111 -32.11 30.31 14.52
CA ILE A 111 -32.02 28.96 13.96
C ILE A 111 -30.95 28.89 12.86
N ALA A 112 -30.88 29.88 11.98
CA ALA A 112 -29.87 29.92 10.93
C ALA A 112 -28.45 30.15 11.50
N GLY A 113 -28.30 30.99 12.52
CA GLY A 113 -27.04 31.17 13.25
C GLY A 113 -26.56 29.89 13.94
N ASP A 114 -27.46 29.19 14.62
CA ASP A 114 -27.17 27.90 15.27
C ASP A 114 -26.73 26.85 14.22
N ALA A 115 -27.43 26.79 13.07
CA ALA A 115 -27.07 25.91 11.95
C ALA A 115 -25.72 26.28 11.28
N GLN A 116 -25.32 27.56 11.28
CA GLN A 116 -24.03 27.99 10.76
C GLN A 116 -22.86 27.49 11.61
N LEU A 117 -23.09 27.34 12.92
CA LEU A 117 -22.11 26.84 13.89
C LEU A 117 -22.05 25.30 13.87
N SER A 118 -23.17 24.61 13.65
CA SER A 118 -23.29 23.14 13.62
C SER A 118 -23.10 22.57 12.20
N THR A 119 -21.94 22.79 11.59
CA THR A 119 -21.66 22.10 10.31
C THR A 119 -21.14 20.68 10.54
N PRO A 120 -21.44 19.70 9.67
CA PRO A 120 -20.97 18.31 9.83
C PRO A 120 -19.44 18.17 9.96
N CYS A 121 -18.68 19.08 9.35
CA CYS A 121 -17.23 19.17 9.51
C CYS A 121 -16.85 19.61 10.94
N THR A 122 -17.57 20.58 11.50
CA THR A 122 -17.42 21.03 12.89
C THR A 122 -17.82 19.92 13.87
N ASP A 123 -18.90 19.18 13.62
CA ASP A 123 -19.35 18.09 14.49
C ASP A 123 -18.38 16.90 14.47
N SER A 124 -17.82 16.55 13.32
CA SER A 124 -16.78 15.51 13.21
C SER A 124 -15.48 15.91 13.92
N ILE A 125 -15.06 17.18 13.79
CA ILE A 125 -13.90 17.73 14.50
C ILE A 125 -14.17 17.79 16.01
N ILE A 126 -15.34 18.29 16.43
CA ILE A 126 -15.74 18.36 17.85
C ILE A 126 -15.85 16.95 18.44
N ASN A 127 -16.43 15.99 17.74
CA ASN A 127 -16.56 14.61 18.21
C ASN A 127 -15.18 13.93 18.27
N SER A 128 -14.28 14.18 17.31
CA SER A 128 -12.89 13.68 17.35
C SER A 128 -12.09 14.29 18.52
N ILE A 129 -12.31 15.57 18.83
CA ILE A 129 -11.71 16.26 19.98
C ILE A 129 -12.31 15.73 21.29
N ALA A 130 -13.63 15.56 21.36
CA ALA A 130 -14.36 15.06 22.53
C ALA A 130 -14.06 13.59 22.85
N THR A 131 -13.76 12.77 21.82
CA THR A 131 -13.34 11.36 21.99
C THR A 131 -11.83 11.22 22.21
N GLY A 132 -11.06 12.31 22.24
CA GLY A 132 -9.64 12.32 22.58
C GLY A 132 -8.70 11.83 21.47
N ILE A 133 -9.18 11.71 20.23
CA ILE A 133 -8.34 11.34 19.09
C ILE A 133 -7.54 12.57 18.68
N ARG A 134 -6.28 12.66 19.14
CA ARG A 134 -5.31 13.57 18.51
C ARG A 134 -5.25 13.20 17.03
N ILE A 135 -5.72 14.10 16.17
CA ILE A 135 -5.33 14.10 14.76
C ILE A 135 -3.82 14.33 14.77
N LYS A 136 -3.05 13.23 14.72
CA LYS A 136 -1.62 13.31 14.42
C LYS A 136 -1.53 13.89 13.01
N GLY A 137 -1.09 15.14 12.92
CA GLY A 137 -0.56 15.67 11.68
C GLY A 137 0.69 14.88 11.33
N GLU A 138 0.61 14.15 10.23
CA GLU A 138 1.71 13.91 9.31
C GLU A 138 1.33 14.55 7.97
#